data_AF-A0AAV5VI19-F1
#
_entry.id   AF-A0AAV5VI19-F1
#
_cell.length_a   1.000
_cell.length_b   1.000
_cell.length_c   1.000
_cell.angle_alpha   90.00
_cell.angle_beta   90.00
_cell.angle_gamma   90.00
#
_symmetry.space_group_name_H-M   'P 1'
#
loop_
_entity.id
_entity.type
_entity.pdbx_description
1 polymer ?
#
loop_
_entity_poly.entity_id
_entity_poly.type
_entity_poly.pdbx_seq_one_letter_code
_entity_poly.pdbx_strand_id
1 'polypeptide(L)'
;FQMQNIAVPYTSKLGAPFVAGQSLNITGTTNADTKRFEVNLLAGGTEIGAAQAYMHCSARFDEGKLVFNSYTDGAWAKEERESLPFTKGDTFNFRVRVLEEGYEIRCNGEKIHVFKHRKPYTDVEYFQVKGDCNLTNVHWGGKFYEIPWETGFANGSLKAGQRIFMYGAPTGERFNVDLIARNGDVLFHFNPRMKEEKVVRNSCKNKVWGQEEREGPFPFKRDTGFDLTIVNEPFSVQLIVNGEQIGTWAHRTENPAQDYIGMRVQGEVDVFGIEFSEAQ
;
A
#
# COMPACT_ATOMS: atom_id res chain seq x y z
N PHE A 1 9.88 8.99 15.81
CA PHE A 1 10.25 8.84 14.39
C PHE A 1 9.95 10.15 13.68
N GLN A 2 10.93 10.80 13.07
CA GLN A 2 10.65 11.93 12.17
C GLN A 2 10.10 11.34 10.86
N MET A 3 8.80 11.55 10.60
CA MET A 3 8.25 11.30 9.27
C MET A 3 8.99 12.20 8.28
N GLN A 4 9.51 11.61 7.21
CA GLN A 4 10.23 12.36 6.19
C GLN A 4 9.21 13.22 5.44
N ASN A 5 9.34 14.54 5.52
CA ASN A 5 8.46 15.45 4.79
C ASN A 5 8.91 15.49 3.33
N ILE A 6 8.07 15.03 2.42
CA ILE A 6 8.30 15.07 0.98
C ILE A 6 7.75 16.41 0.46
N ALA A 7 8.61 17.20 -0.19
CA ALA A 7 8.24 18.54 -0.66
C ALA A 7 7.17 18.48 -1.75
N VAL A 8 6.22 19.42 -1.70
CA VAL A 8 5.14 19.62 -2.67
C VAL A 8 5.38 20.94 -3.41
N PRO A 9 5.25 21.02 -4.76
CA PRO A 9 4.84 19.94 -5.67
C PRO A 9 5.87 18.82 -5.76
N TYR A 10 5.41 17.59 -5.66
CA TYR A 10 6.22 16.40 -5.86
C TYR A 10 6.00 15.91 -7.29
N THR A 11 7.07 15.84 -8.09
CA THR A 11 7.02 15.28 -9.44
C THR A 11 8.10 14.23 -9.58
N SER A 12 7.75 13.06 -10.11
CA SER A 12 8.70 11.99 -10.38
C SER A 12 8.49 11.43 -11.78
N LYS A 13 9.61 11.13 -12.46
CA LYS A 13 9.62 10.44 -13.75
C LYS A 13 9.60 8.93 -13.50
N LEU A 14 8.71 8.23 -14.19
CA LEU A 14 8.70 6.78 -14.20
C LEU A 14 9.95 6.26 -14.92
N GLY A 15 10.65 5.30 -14.31
CA GLY A 15 11.83 4.67 -14.92
C GLY A 15 11.49 3.74 -16.10
N ALA A 16 10.23 3.32 -16.21
CA ALA A 16 9.69 2.49 -17.27
C ALA A 16 8.17 2.74 -17.39
N PRO A 17 7.55 2.40 -18.54
CA PRO A 17 6.10 2.41 -18.68
C PRO A 17 5.37 1.64 -17.56
N PHE A 18 4.19 2.10 -17.18
CA PHE A 18 3.35 1.33 -16.26
C PHE A 18 2.98 -0.04 -16.83
N VAL A 19 2.91 -1.02 -15.95
CA VAL A 19 2.39 -2.37 -16.22
C VAL A 19 1.14 -2.58 -15.35
N ALA A 20 0.12 -3.23 -15.91
CA ALA A 20 -1.09 -3.57 -15.15
C ALA A 20 -0.75 -4.34 -13.87
N GLY A 21 -1.44 -4.00 -12.79
CA GLY A 21 -1.20 -4.52 -11.44
C GLY A 21 -0.34 -3.61 -10.57
N GLN A 22 0.44 -2.69 -11.16
CA GLN A 22 1.21 -1.69 -10.42
C GLN A 22 0.29 -0.69 -9.71
N SER A 23 0.77 -0.14 -8.59
CA SER A 23 0.08 0.87 -7.80
C SER A 23 0.99 2.05 -7.48
N LEU A 24 0.45 3.26 -7.56
CA LEU A 24 0.98 4.47 -6.92
C LEU A 24 0.27 4.64 -5.57
N ASN A 25 1.06 4.72 -4.49
CA ASN A 25 0.63 4.90 -3.11
C ASN A 25 1.10 6.25 -2.60
N ILE A 26 0.17 7.06 -2.10
CA ILE A 26 0.44 8.39 -1.57
C ILE A 26 -0.16 8.47 -0.18
N THR A 27 0.67 8.77 0.81
CA THR A 27 0.25 9.08 2.18
C THR A 27 0.69 10.49 2.52
N GLY A 28 -0.20 11.24 3.15
CA GLY A 28 0.07 12.60 3.54
C GLY A 28 -0.95 13.11 4.56
N THR A 29 -0.84 14.39 4.88
CA THR A 29 -1.82 15.10 5.71
C THR A 29 -2.35 16.31 4.97
N THR A 30 -3.59 16.68 5.28
CA THR A 30 -4.16 17.98 4.91
C THR A 30 -4.13 18.92 6.10
N ASN A 31 -4.17 20.22 5.86
CA ASN A 31 -4.27 21.24 6.89
C ASN A 31 -5.73 21.67 7.09
N ALA A 32 -6.02 22.38 8.18
CA ALA A 32 -7.38 22.87 8.48
C ALA A 32 -7.94 23.83 7.41
N ASP A 33 -7.08 24.51 6.69
CA ASP A 33 -7.39 25.47 5.63
C ASP A 33 -7.23 24.89 4.21
N THR A 34 -6.88 23.61 4.07
CA THR A 34 -6.75 22.93 2.77
C THR A 34 -7.97 23.19 1.90
N LYS A 35 -7.74 23.69 0.68
CA LYS A 35 -8.77 23.85 -0.35
C LYS A 35 -8.73 22.69 -1.30
N ARG A 36 -7.57 22.45 -1.93
CA ARG A 36 -7.43 21.43 -2.96
C ARG A 36 -6.04 20.84 -3.01
N PHE A 37 -5.95 19.54 -3.25
CA PHE A 37 -4.75 18.92 -3.78
C PHE A 37 -5.12 18.06 -4.99
N GLU A 38 -4.12 17.70 -5.78
CA GLU A 38 -4.28 16.95 -7.01
C GLU A 38 -3.18 15.93 -7.21
N VAL A 39 -3.56 14.81 -7.81
CA VAL A 39 -2.70 13.71 -8.23
C VAL A 39 -2.85 13.56 -9.73
N ASN A 40 -1.74 13.61 -10.44
CA ASN A 40 -1.70 13.63 -11.89
C ASN A 40 -0.81 12.50 -12.43
N LEU A 41 -1.27 11.82 -13.48
CA LEU A 41 -0.49 10.94 -14.34
C LEU A 41 -0.32 11.64 -15.69
N LEU A 42 0.92 11.99 -16.01
CA LEU A 42 1.26 12.93 -17.08
C LEU A 42 2.08 12.27 -18.19
N ALA A 43 1.93 12.78 -19.41
CA ALA A 43 2.67 12.37 -20.60
C ALA A 43 3.12 13.59 -21.41
N GLY A 44 4.34 13.54 -21.96
CA GLY A 44 4.93 14.61 -22.77
C GLY A 44 5.50 15.79 -21.97
N GLY A 45 5.49 15.73 -20.64
CA GLY A 45 6.03 16.78 -19.76
C GLY A 45 5.39 16.74 -18.36
N THR A 46 5.70 17.75 -17.53
CA THR A 46 5.31 17.79 -16.10
C THR A 46 4.24 18.82 -15.77
N GLU A 47 3.84 19.65 -16.73
CA GLU A 47 2.88 20.74 -16.51
C GLU A 47 1.67 20.58 -17.42
N ILE A 48 0.48 20.40 -16.85
CA ILE A 48 -0.78 20.31 -17.60
C ILE A 48 -0.97 21.58 -18.42
N GLY A 49 -1.29 21.43 -19.70
CA GLY A 49 -1.35 22.53 -20.66
C GLY A 49 -0.29 22.36 -21.73
N ALA A 50 0.98 22.38 -21.31
CA ALA A 50 2.11 22.01 -22.16
C ALA A 50 2.23 20.50 -22.33
N ALA A 51 1.93 19.75 -21.27
CA ALA A 51 1.83 18.30 -21.24
C ALA A 51 0.36 17.85 -21.20
N GLN A 52 0.18 16.54 -21.34
CA GLN A 52 -1.12 15.88 -21.22
C GLN A 52 -1.28 15.27 -19.83
N ALA A 53 -2.51 15.31 -19.29
CA ALA A 53 -2.90 14.56 -18.10
C ALA A 53 -3.78 13.39 -18.53
N TYR A 54 -3.22 12.18 -18.50
CA TYR A 54 -3.95 10.96 -18.83
C TYR A 54 -4.95 10.63 -17.73
N MET A 55 -4.56 10.88 -16.48
CA MET A 55 -5.48 10.96 -15.34
C MET A 55 -5.11 12.20 -14.53
N HIS A 56 -6.10 13.04 -14.27
CA HIS A 56 -6.06 14.12 -13.29
C HIS A 56 -7.11 13.80 -12.24
N CYS A 57 -6.70 13.78 -10.97
CA CYS A 57 -7.58 13.66 -9.82
C CYS A 57 -7.41 14.90 -8.95
N SER A 58 -8.50 15.59 -8.62
CA SER A 58 -8.50 16.76 -7.75
C SER A 58 -9.42 16.52 -6.55
N ALA A 59 -8.83 16.47 -5.36
CA ALA A 59 -9.54 16.46 -4.09
C ALA A 59 -9.92 17.90 -3.75
N ARG A 60 -11.21 18.25 -3.90
CA ARG A 60 -11.74 19.61 -3.73
C ARG A 60 -12.56 19.71 -2.44
N PHE A 61 -11.93 20.18 -1.37
CA PHE A 61 -12.57 20.31 -0.05
C PHE A 61 -13.58 21.45 0.02
N ASP A 62 -13.42 22.46 -0.83
CA ASP A 62 -14.37 23.56 -0.99
C ASP A 62 -15.66 23.13 -1.71
N GLU A 63 -15.59 22.12 -2.59
CA GLU A 63 -16.75 21.52 -3.26
C GLU A 63 -17.26 20.25 -2.55
N GLY A 64 -16.47 19.66 -1.65
CA GLY A 64 -16.74 18.34 -1.08
C GLY A 64 -16.70 17.21 -2.11
N LYS A 65 -15.85 17.34 -3.15
CA LYS A 65 -15.79 16.40 -4.29
C LYS A 65 -14.38 15.92 -4.59
N LEU A 66 -14.28 14.66 -4.99
CA LEU A 66 -13.13 14.11 -5.68
C LEU A 66 -13.44 14.11 -7.18
N VAL A 67 -12.66 14.83 -7.98
CA VAL A 67 -12.96 15.09 -9.39
C VAL A 67 -11.88 14.46 -10.27
N PHE A 68 -12.31 13.66 -11.24
CA PHE A 68 -11.44 12.98 -12.19
C PHE A 68 -11.64 13.53 -13.60
N ASN A 69 -10.56 13.67 -14.35
CA ASN A 69 -10.63 14.03 -15.76
C ASN A 69 -9.35 13.63 -16.52
N SER A 70 -9.33 13.87 -17.81
CA SER A 70 -8.12 13.88 -18.63
C SER A 70 -8.01 15.23 -19.34
N TYR A 71 -6.78 15.73 -19.47
CA TYR A 71 -6.43 16.85 -20.31
C TYR A 71 -5.58 16.34 -21.47
N THR A 72 -6.16 16.30 -22.66
CA THR A 72 -5.53 15.73 -23.86
C THR A 72 -5.79 16.64 -25.04
N ASP A 73 -4.82 16.72 -25.95
CA ASP A 73 -4.98 17.49 -27.20
C ASP A 73 -5.41 18.95 -26.97
N GLY A 74 -4.93 19.56 -25.88
CA GLY A 74 -5.19 20.96 -25.53
C GLY A 74 -6.53 21.24 -24.83
N ALA A 75 -7.30 20.21 -24.46
CA ALA A 75 -8.61 20.38 -23.85
C ALA A 75 -8.89 19.41 -22.69
N TRP A 76 -9.67 19.89 -21.73
CA TRP A 76 -10.28 19.04 -20.70
C TRP A 76 -11.45 18.27 -21.29
N ALA A 77 -11.52 16.98 -20.98
CA ALA A 77 -12.67 16.15 -21.31
C ALA A 77 -13.80 16.32 -20.27
N LYS A 78 -14.80 15.43 -20.30
CA LYS A 78 -15.90 15.44 -19.32
C LYS A 78 -15.39 15.00 -17.95
N GLU A 79 -15.70 15.77 -16.91
CA GLU A 79 -15.40 15.41 -15.52
C GLU A 79 -16.23 14.21 -15.05
N GLU A 80 -15.61 13.36 -14.24
CA GLU A 80 -16.25 12.35 -13.39
C GLU A 80 -16.08 12.79 -11.93
N ARG A 81 -17.10 12.59 -11.10
CA ARG A 81 -17.15 13.21 -9.75
C ARG A 81 -17.66 12.21 -8.74
N GLU A 82 -16.94 12.11 -7.62
CA GLU A 82 -17.31 11.34 -6.44
C GLU A 82 -17.39 12.25 -5.21
N SER A 83 -18.03 11.79 -4.15
CA SER A 83 -17.96 12.46 -2.84
C SER A 83 -16.54 12.41 -2.30
N LEU A 84 -16.08 13.51 -1.67
CA LEU A 84 -14.73 13.56 -1.12
C LEU A 84 -14.62 12.64 0.11
N PRO A 85 -13.71 11.65 0.12
CA PRO A 85 -13.54 10.72 1.23
C PRO A 85 -12.54 11.20 2.30
N PHE A 86 -12.13 12.47 2.23
CA PHE A 86 -11.12 13.07 3.08
C PHE A 86 -11.69 14.21 3.91
N THR A 87 -11.15 14.36 5.11
CA THR A 87 -11.47 15.43 6.05
C THR A 87 -10.28 16.37 6.16
N LYS A 88 -10.54 17.68 6.31
CA LYS A 88 -9.47 18.67 6.50
C LYS A 88 -8.76 18.43 7.83
N GLY A 89 -7.43 18.56 7.83
CA GLY A 89 -6.61 18.37 9.03
C GLY A 89 -6.21 16.92 9.27
N ASP A 90 -6.81 15.97 8.55
CA ASP A 90 -6.58 14.55 8.75
C ASP A 90 -5.50 14.01 7.79
N THR A 91 -4.95 12.86 8.19
CA THR A 91 -4.15 12.00 7.33
C THR A 91 -5.01 11.42 6.22
N PHE A 92 -4.43 11.29 5.03
CA PHE A 92 -5.05 10.58 3.91
C PHE A 92 -4.11 9.52 3.35
N ASN A 93 -4.71 8.44 2.86
CA ASN A 93 -4.09 7.47 1.95
C ASN A 93 -4.83 7.55 0.61
N PHE A 94 -4.08 7.73 -0.48
CA PHE A 94 -4.60 7.75 -1.84
C PHE A 94 -3.81 6.76 -2.68
N ARG A 95 -4.50 5.77 -3.26
CA ARG A 95 -3.91 4.73 -4.09
C ARG A 95 -4.52 4.76 -5.49
N VAL A 96 -3.65 4.71 -6.50
CA VAL A 96 -4.02 4.51 -7.90
C VAL A 96 -3.47 3.17 -8.34
N ARG A 97 -4.33 2.18 -8.55
CA ARG A 97 -3.93 0.88 -9.11
C ARG A 97 -4.20 0.87 -10.61
N VAL A 98 -3.17 0.57 -11.39
CA VAL A 98 -3.28 0.42 -12.85
C VAL A 98 -3.89 -0.95 -13.14
N LEU A 99 -5.05 -0.97 -13.78
CA LEU A 99 -5.70 -2.16 -14.32
C LEU A 99 -5.66 -2.12 -15.85
N GLU A 100 -6.03 -3.21 -16.51
CA GLU A 100 -6.11 -3.26 -17.98
C GLU A 100 -7.19 -2.29 -18.52
N GLU A 101 -8.30 -2.15 -17.80
CA GLU A 101 -9.49 -1.38 -18.21
C GLU A 101 -9.55 0.06 -17.68
N GLY A 102 -8.73 0.39 -16.67
CA GLY A 102 -8.74 1.71 -16.05
C GLY A 102 -7.78 1.85 -14.87
N TYR A 103 -7.94 2.95 -14.14
CA TYR A 103 -7.27 3.17 -12.86
C TYR A 103 -8.27 2.97 -11.72
N GLU A 104 -8.03 1.99 -10.85
CA GLU A 104 -8.80 1.85 -9.61
C GLU A 104 -8.26 2.84 -8.57
N ILE A 105 -9.15 3.69 -8.06
CA ILE A 105 -8.85 4.70 -7.07
C ILE A 105 -9.38 4.23 -5.72
N ARG A 106 -8.46 4.10 -4.77
CA ARG A 106 -8.79 3.82 -3.36
C ARG A 106 -8.37 5.00 -2.49
N CYS A 107 -9.23 5.34 -1.55
CA CYS A 107 -8.96 6.39 -0.57
C CYS A 107 -9.20 5.81 0.82
N ASN A 108 -8.20 5.89 1.69
CA ASN A 108 -8.23 5.29 3.03
C ASN A 108 -8.66 3.81 3.00
N GLY A 109 -8.12 3.06 2.02
CA GLY A 109 -8.42 1.64 1.78
C GLY A 109 -9.73 1.36 1.03
N GLU A 110 -10.71 2.25 1.10
CA GLU A 110 -12.01 2.08 0.45
C GLU A 110 -11.92 2.35 -1.06
N LYS A 111 -12.57 1.52 -1.88
CA LYS A 111 -12.67 1.73 -3.33
C LYS A 111 -13.67 2.86 -3.62
N ILE A 112 -13.16 3.92 -4.24
CA ILE A 112 -13.94 5.13 -4.53
C ILE A 112 -14.40 5.15 -5.98
N HIS A 113 -13.51 4.80 -6.92
CA HIS A 113 -13.78 4.99 -8.33
C HIS A 113 -12.93 4.07 -9.22
N VAL A 114 -13.40 3.80 -10.44
CA VAL A 114 -12.59 3.20 -11.50
C VAL A 114 -12.62 4.15 -12.70
N PHE A 115 -11.53 4.90 -12.89
CA PHE A 115 -11.41 5.85 -13.99
C PHE A 115 -10.96 5.10 -15.25
N LYS A 116 -11.87 4.89 -16.21
CA LYS A 116 -11.56 4.16 -17.44
C LYS A 116 -10.46 4.88 -18.24
N HIS A 117 -9.56 4.10 -18.83
CA HIS A 117 -8.48 4.65 -19.65
C HIS A 117 -9.05 5.45 -20.83
N ARG A 118 -8.66 6.73 -20.95
CA ARG A 118 -8.98 7.58 -22.10
C ARG A 118 -7.85 7.68 -23.12
N LYS A 119 -6.64 7.35 -22.68
CA LYS A 119 -5.40 7.20 -23.46
C LYS A 119 -4.64 5.97 -22.91
N PRO A 120 -3.68 5.38 -23.66
CA PRO A 120 -2.93 4.22 -23.21
C PRO A 120 -2.13 4.52 -21.93
N TYR A 121 -2.37 3.77 -20.85
CA TYR A 121 -1.65 3.99 -19.58
C TYR A 121 -0.14 3.76 -19.70
N THR A 122 0.30 3.04 -20.73
CA THR A 122 1.71 2.79 -21.05
C THR A 122 2.47 4.05 -21.47
N ASP A 123 1.79 5.10 -21.94
CA ASP A 123 2.46 6.34 -22.34
C ASP A 123 2.58 7.35 -21.20
N VAL A 124 2.14 7.01 -19.99
CA VAL A 124 2.38 7.83 -18.80
C VAL A 124 3.88 7.81 -18.50
N GLU A 125 4.46 9.01 -18.34
CA GLU A 125 5.89 9.19 -18.10
C GLU A 125 6.18 9.78 -16.72
N TYR A 126 5.24 10.52 -16.15
CA TYR A 126 5.41 11.18 -14.87
C TYR A 126 4.18 10.98 -14.00
N PHE A 127 4.40 11.00 -12.69
CA PHE A 127 3.33 11.26 -11.75
C PHE A 127 3.66 12.48 -10.91
N GLN A 128 2.63 13.21 -10.52
CA GLN A 128 2.77 14.46 -9.80
C GLN A 128 1.71 14.59 -8.72
N VAL A 129 2.11 15.11 -7.56
CA VAL A 129 1.22 15.53 -6.48
C VAL A 129 1.46 17.01 -6.20
N LYS A 130 0.41 17.84 -6.26
CA LYS A 130 0.50 19.29 -5.99
C LYS A 130 -0.73 19.80 -5.24
N GLY A 131 -0.63 21.03 -4.73
CA GLY A 131 -1.68 21.69 -3.94
C GLY A 131 -1.50 21.50 -2.43
N ASP A 132 -2.58 21.72 -1.69
CA ASP A 132 -2.58 21.95 -0.24
C ASP A 132 -2.52 20.63 0.56
N CYS A 133 -1.35 19.98 0.56
CA CYS A 133 -1.07 18.79 1.36
C CYS A 133 0.40 18.73 1.79
N ASN A 134 0.69 17.95 2.84
CA ASN A 134 2.04 17.52 3.18
C ASN A 134 2.15 16.04 2.88
N LEU A 135 3.27 15.61 2.29
CA LEU A 135 3.47 14.22 1.92
C LEU A 135 4.45 13.55 2.88
N THR A 136 4.09 12.35 3.32
CA THR A 136 4.93 11.53 4.22
C THR A 136 5.39 10.26 3.54
N ASN A 137 4.66 9.77 2.55
CA ASN A 137 5.07 8.63 1.74
C ASN A 137 4.57 8.78 0.30
N VAL A 138 5.44 8.48 -0.65
CA VAL A 138 5.09 8.37 -2.06
C VAL A 138 5.86 7.20 -2.64
N HIS A 139 5.15 6.16 -3.04
CA HIS A 139 5.74 4.93 -3.52
C HIS A 139 4.99 4.42 -4.76
N TRP A 140 5.70 3.90 -5.76
CA TRP A 140 5.08 3.25 -6.92
C TRP A 140 5.76 1.92 -7.22
N GLY A 141 4.98 0.91 -7.53
CA GLY A 141 5.49 -0.43 -7.81
C GLY A 141 4.42 -1.50 -7.69
N GLY A 142 4.81 -2.70 -7.28
CA GLY A 142 3.90 -3.84 -7.18
C GLY A 142 3.62 -4.50 -8.53
N LYS A 143 2.71 -5.48 -8.50
CA LYS A 143 2.27 -6.28 -9.64
C LYS A 143 0.99 -7.02 -9.25
N PHE A 144 0.44 -7.81 -10.16
CA PHE A 144 -0.48 -8.86 -9.75
C PHE A 144 0.29 -9.97 -9.04
N TYR A 145 -0.14 -10.31 -7.83
CA TYR A 145 0.37 -11.42 -7.05
C TYR A 145 -0.67 -12.54 -7.10
N GLU A 146 -0.28 -13.69 -7.63
CA GLU A 146 -1.09 -14.90 -7.54
C GLU A 146 -0.95 -15.48 -6.13
N ILE A 147 -2.06 -15.69 -5.44
CA ILE A 147 -2.09 -16.26 -4.09
C ILE A 147 -2.48 -17.74 -4.19
N PRO A 148 -1.69 -18.67 -3.60
CA PRO A 148 -0.59 -18.44 -2.66
C PRO A 148 0.70 -17.92 -3.31
N TRP A 149 1.37 -17.02 -2.60
CA TRP A 149 2.64 -16.41 -3.03
C TRP A 149 3.75 -16.72 -2.03
N GLU A 150 4.97 -16.95 -2.49
CA GLU A 150 6.14 -17.21 -1.65
C GLU A 150 7.42 -16.63 -2.25
N THR A 151 8.32 -16.14 -1.40
CA THR A 151 9.67 -15.71 -1.79
C THR A 151 10.69 -16.02 -0.70
N GLY A 152 11.95 -16.22 -1.10
CA GLY A 152 13.10 -16.08 -0.20
C GLY A 152 13.53 -14.62 -0.06
N PHE A 153 14.23 -14.28 1.02
CA PHE A 153 14.85 -12.97 1.17
C PHE A 153 16.20 -12.92 0.43
N ALA A 154 16.44 -11.83 -0.31
CA ALA A 154 17.61 -11.70 -1.19
C ALA A 154 18.96 -11.91 -0.48
N ASN A 155 19.08 -11.42 0.77
CA ASN A 155 20.29 -11.55 1.59
C ASN A 155 20.29 -12.81 2.49
N GLY A 156 19.52 -13.83 2.09
CA GLY A 156 19.40 -15.12 2.77
C GLY A 156 18.45 -15.15 3.96
N SER A 157 18.21 -14.01 4.61
CA SER A 157 17.23 -13.85 5.70
C SER A 157 16.82 -12.40 5.94
N LEU A 158 15.68 -12.21 6.60
CA LEU A 158 15.21 -10.92 7.09
C LEU A 158 16.05 -10.52 8.32
N LYS A 159 16.91 -9.52 8.17
CA LYS A 159 17.83 -9.03 9.21
C LYS A 159 17.11 -8.17 10.25
N ALA A 160 17.75 -8.01 11.40
CA ALA A 160 17.30 -7.08 12.42
C ALA A 160 17.21 -5.64 11.85
N GLY A 161 16.17 -4.90 12.21
CA GLY A 161 15.82 -3.59 11.69
C GLY A 161 15.13 -3.59 10.32
N GLN A 162 15.17 -4.70 9.56
CA GLN A 162 14.52 -4.75 8.24
C GLN A 162 13.00 -4.80 8.35
N ARG A 163 12.35 -4.21 7.35
CA ARG A 163 10.91 -4.07 7.25
C ARG A 163 10.39 -4.79 6.01
N ILE A 164 9.23 -5.42 6.18
CA ILE A 164 8.37 -5.87 5.09
C ILE A 164 7.18 -4.91 5.05
N PHE A 165 6.93 -4.33 3.89
CA PHE A 165 5.70 -3.59 3.61
C PHE A 165 4.83 -4.44 2.71
N MET A 166 3.56 -4.61 3.08
CA MET A 166 2.59 -5.34 2.29
C MET A 166 1.31 -4.51 2.20
N TYR A 167 0.83 -4.34 0.98
CA TYR A 167 -0.40 -3.64 0.67
C TYR A 167 -1.40 -4.65 0.11
N GLY A 168 -2.62 -4.68 0.66
CA GLY A 168 -3.63 -5.62 0.19
C GLY A 168 -5.03 -5.27 0.67
N ALA A 169 -6.01 -6.11 0.34
CA ALA A 169 -7.38 -6.05 0.86
C ALA A 169 -7.87 -7.48 1.15
N PRO A 170 -8.46 -7.77 2.33
CA PRO A 170 -9.00 -9.09 2.62
C PRO A 170 -10.24 -9.33 1.76
N THR A 171 -10.33 -10.48 1.08
CA THR A 171 -11.47 -10.81 0.20
C THR A 171 -12.42 -11.84 0.82
N GLY A 172 -12.04 -12.46 1.94
CA GLY A 172 -12.83 -13.52 2.58
C GLY A 172 -12.80 -13.51 4.10
N GLU A 173 -12.69 -14.69 4.69
CA GLU A 173 -12.77 -14.97 6.12
C GLU A 173 -11.41 -14.94 6.82
N ARG A 174 -10.34 -15.30 6.12
CA ARG A 174 -8.97 -15.25 6.67
C ARG A 174 -7.90 -15.26 5.59
N PHE A 175 -6.78 -14.65 5.90
CA PHE A 175 -5.54 -14.77 5.15
C PHE A 175 -4.36 -14.87 6.11
N ASN A 176 -3.19 -15.26 5.62
CA ASN A 176 -1.99 -15.26 6.45
C ASN A 176 -0.75 -14.76 5.73
N VAL A 177 0.17 -14.23 6.53
CA VAL A 177 1.53 -13.87 6.16
C VAL A 177 2.47 -14.63 7.09
N ASP A 178 3.29 -15.51 6.51
CA ASP A 178 4.20 -16.37 7.25
C ASP A 178 5.64 -15.93 7.01
N LEU A 179 6.47 -15.95 8.06
CA LEU A 179 7.92 -15.97 7.95
C LEU A 179 8.41 -17.41 8.19
N ILE A 180 9.13 -17.95 7.20
CA ILE A 180 9.47 -19.36 7.13
C ILE A 180 10.97 -19.62 7.32
N ALA A 181 11.29 -20.77 7.88
CA ALA A 181 12.65 -21.29 8.06
C ALA A 181 13.11 -22.16 6.89
N ARG A 182 14.41 -22.51 6.86
CA ARG A 182 15.04 -23.34 5.81
C ARG A 182 14.47 -24.74 5.67
N ASN A 183 13.98 -25.29 6.77
CA ASN A 183 13.30 -26.58 6.79
C ASN A 183 11.80 -26.49 6.44
N GLY A 184 11.28 -25.28 6.15
CA GLY A 184 9.87 -25.03 5.87
C GLY A 184 8.99 -24.81 7.10
N ASP A 185 9.56 -24.80 8.32
CA ASP A 185 8.81 -24.43 9.52
C ASP A 185 8.31 -22.98 9.44
N VAL A 186 7.14 -22.72 10.02
CA VAL A 186 6.60 -21.37 10.14
C VAL A 186 7.05 -20.79 11.48
N LEU A 187 8.00 -19.87 11.44
CA LEU A 187 8.56 -19.25 12.66
C LEU A 187 7.71 -18.08 13.17
N PHE A 188 6.94 -17.47 12.26
CA PHE A 188 5.94 -16.47 12.58
C PHE A 188 4.78 -16.60 11.59
N HIS A 189 3.59 -16.87 12.10
CA HIS A 189 2.34 -16.92 11.36
C HIS A 189 1.51 -15.71 11.76
N PHE A 190 1.24 -14.78 10.85
CA PHE A 190 0.33 -13.67 11.07
C PHE A 190 -1.00 -13.98 10.37
N ASN A 191 -2.08 -14.19 11.11
CA ASN A 191 -3.34 -14.67 10.55
C ASN A 191 -4.56 -13.87 11.03
N PRO A 192 -4.93 -12.80 10.31
CA PRO A 192 -6.21 -12.13 10.51
C PRO A 192 -7.37 -13.08 10.20
N ARG A 193 -8.31 -13.19 11.14
CA ARG A 193 -9.54 -13.98 11.04
C ARG A 193 -10.74 -13.08 11.26
N MET A 194 -11.50 -12.85 10.19
CA MET A 194 -12.60 -11.88 10.17
C MET A 194 -13.73 -12.24 11.14
N LYS A 195 -14.16 -13.51 11.19
CA LYS A 195 -15.25 -13.94 12.10
C LYS A 195 -14.91 -13.80 13.57
N GLU A 196 -13.64 -14.00 13.92
CA GLU A 196 -13.18 -13.95 15.30
C GLU A 196 -12.81 -12.51 15.71
N GLU A 197 -12.64 -11.62 14.73
CA GLU A 197 -12.04 -10.29 14.90
C GLU A 197 -10.73 -10.37 15.70
N LYS A 198 -9.89 -11.34 15.31
CA LYS A 198 -8.57 -11.57 15.90
C LYS A 198 -7.50 -11.70 14.84
N VAL A 199 -6.35 -11.13 15.13
CA VAL A 199 -5.10 -11.48 14.47
C VAL A 199 -4.45 -12.58 15.30
N VAL A 200 -4.54 -13.81 14.82
CA VAL A 200 -3.87 -14.94 15.47
C VAL A 200 -2.41 -14.94 15.07
N ARG A 201 -1.51 -15.01 16.05
CA ARG A 201 -0.08 -15.26 15.83
C ARG A 201 0.37 -16.56 16.43
N ASN A 202 1.19 -17.31 15.69
CA ASN A 202 1.74 -18.56 16.17
C ASN A 202 3.05 -18.93 15.44
N SER A 203 3.65 -20.06 15.82
CA SER A 203 4.70 -20.75 15.08
C SER A 203 4.29 -22.21 14.89
N CYS A 204 4.60 -22.78 13.72
CA CYS A 204 4.44 -24.20 13.43
C CYS A 204 5.81 -24.82 13.18
N LYS A 205 6.28 -25.65 14.12
CA LYS A 205 7.57 -26.34 14.02
C LYS A 205 7.35 -27.83 13.94
N ASN A 206 8.01 -28.52 13.02
CA ASN A 206 7.80 -29.95 12.77
C ASN A 206 6.32 -30.30 12.59
N LYS A 207 5.57 -29.42 11.91
CA LYS A 207 4.11 -29.53 11.67
C LYS A 207 3.24 -29.46 12.93
N VAL A 208 3.78 -29.02 14.06
CA VAL A 208 3.04 -28.82 15.32
C VAL A 208 2.94 -27.32 15.61
N TRP A 209 1.71 -26.84 15.73
CA TRP A 209 1.42 -25.47 16.15
C TRP A 209 1.69 -25.29 17.65
N GLY A 210 2.33 -24.18 17.99
CA GLY A 210 2.55 -23.77 19.38
C GLY A 210 1.33 -23.11 20.01
N GLN A 211 1.57 -22.37 21.10
CA GLN A 211 0.55 -21.56 21.76
C GLN A 211 0.19 -20.33 20.91
N GLU A 212 -1.10 -20.14 20.62
CA GLU A 212 -1.58 -18.95 19.91
C GLU A 212 -1.50 -17.69 20.79
N GLU A 213 -1.19 -16.56 20.16
CA GLU A 213 -1.38 -15.21 20.71
C GLU A 213 -2.48 -14.51 19.88
N ARG A 214 -3.37 -13.77 20.54
CA ARG A 214 -4.65 -13.32 19.95
C ARG A 214 -5.05 -11.90 20.35
N GLU A 215 -4.39 -11.34 21.34
CA GLU A 215 -4.62 -10.00 21.88
C GLU A 215 -4.24 -8.89 20.89
N GLY A 216 -4.81 -7.71 21.09
CA GLY A 216 -4.62 -6.55 20.22
C GLY A 216 -5.89 -6.16 19.44
N PRO A 217 -5.86 -5.01 18.76
CA PRO A 217 -6.94 -4.54 17.91
C PRO A 217 -7.06 -5.37 16.63
N PHE A 218 -8.21 -5.26 15.96
CA PHE A 218 -8.47 -5.90 14.67
C PHE A 218 -8.77 -4.84 13.58
N PRO A 219 -7.74 -4.35 12.88
CA PRO A 219 -7.86 -3.24 11.93
C PRO A 219 -8.24 -3.66 10.51
N PHE A 220 -8.83 -4.85 10.33
CA PHE A 220 -9.14 -5.41 9.01
C PHE A 220 -10.64 -5.39 8.75
N LYS A 221 -11.01 -5.00 7.53
CA LYS A 221 -12.38 -5.04 7.03
C LYS A 221 -12.36 -5.63 5.63
N ARG A 222 -13.34 -6.47 5.31
CA ARG A 222 -13.44 -7.11 3.98
C ARG A 222 -13.52 -6.04 2.89
N ASP A 223 -12.79 -6.26 1.81
CA ASP A 223 -12.65 -5.40 0.63
C ASP A 223 -12.05 -4.00 0.89
N THR A 224 -11.76 -3.65 2.14
CA THR A 224 -11.05 -2.43 2.52
C THR A 224 -9.54 -2.70 2.50
N GLY A 225 -8.81 -1.84 1.82
CA GLY A 225 -7.36 -1.91 1.75
C GLY A 225 -6.69 -1.67 3.10
N PHE A 226 -5.56 -2.36 3.33
CA PHE A 226 -4.69 -2.17 4.47
C PHE A 226 -3.23 -1.98 4.01
N ASP A 227 -2.47 -1.32 4.89
CA ASP A 227 -1.02 -1.19 4.79
C ASP A 227 -0.39 -1.91 5.98
N LEU A 228 0.17 -3.10 5.76
CA LEU A 228 0.84 -3.92 6.79
C LEU A 228 2.35 -3.65 6.75
N THR A 229 2.91 -3.32 7.91
CA THR A 229 4.36 -3.28 8.11
C THR A 229 4.76 -4.32 9.17
N ILE A 230 5.68 -5.20 8.80
CA ILE A 230 6.31 -6.18 9.71
C ILE A 230 7.77 -5.76 9.87
N VAL A 231 8.23 -5.53 11.11
CA VAL A 231 9.62 -5.15 11.40
C VAL A 231 10.28 -6.24 12.23
N ASN A 232 11.42 -6.76 11.78
CA ASN A 232 12.20 -7.70 12.58
C ASN A 232 13.11 -6.92 13.54
N GLU A 233 12.71 -6.69 14.80
CA GLU A 233 13.59 -6.07 15.80
C GLU A 233 14.35 -7.13 16.60
N PRO A 234 15.45 -6.81 17.30
CA PRO A 234 16.29 -7.82 17.97
C PRO A 234 15.57 -8.78 18.94
N PHE A 235 14.47 -8.34 19.55
CA PHE A 235 13.75 -9.11 20.58
C PHE A 235 12.36 -9.58 20.14
N SER A 236 11.76 -8.94 19.14
CA SER A 236 10.43 -9.29 18.67
C SER A 236 10.15 -8.74 17.28
N VAL A 237 9.24 -9.40 16.56
CA VAL A 237 8.64 -8.82 15.36
C VAL A 237 7.62 -7.76 15.76
N GLN A 238 7.71 -6.56 15.20
CA GLN A 238 6.71 -5.49 15.40
C GLN A 238 5.65 -5.56 14.30
N LEU A 239 4.38 -5.39 14.69
CA LEU A 239 3.24 -5.45 13.78
C LEU A 239 2.53 -4.10 13.75
N ILE A 240 2.56 -3.46 12.59
CA ILE A 240 1.96 -2.14 12.37
C ILE A 240 0.98 -2.28 11.20
N VAL A 241 -0.25 -1.80 11.37
CA VAL A 241 -1.27 -1.79 10.32
C VAL A 241 -1.84 -0.39 10.22
N ASN A 242 -1.88 0.15 8.99
CA ASN A 242 -2.38 1.50 8.70
C ASN A 242 -1.67 2.59 9.54
N GLY A 243 -0.37 2.39 9.81
CA GLY A 243 0.46 3.31 10.59
C GLY A 243 0.37 3.14 12.12
N GLU A 244 -0.55 2.32 12.63
CA GLU A 244 -0.71 2.08 14.07
C GLU A 244 -0.12 0.72 14.48
N GLN A 245 0.61 0.69 15.60
CA GLN A 245 1.14 -0.55 16.15
C GLN A 245 0.03 -1.38 16.79
N ILE A 246 -0.16 -2.61 16.31
CA ILE A 246 -1.24 -3.51 16.75
C ILE A 246 -0.77 -4.65 17.63
N GLY A 247 0.54 -4.90 17.69
CA GLY A 247 1.09 -5.95 18.54
C GLY A 247 2.56 -6.22 18.27
N THR A 248 3.08 -7.19 19.01
CA THR A 248 4.45 -7.70 18.87
C THR A 248 4.42 -9.22 18.91
N TRP A 249 5.48 -9.84 18.39
CA TRP A 249 5.69 -11.29 18.47
C TRP A 249 7.10 -11.56 18.99
N ALA A 250 7.19 -12.02 20.24
CA ALA A 250 8.47 -12.45 20.80
C ALA A 250 9.02 -13.62 19.99
N HIS A 251 10.30 -13.57 19.62
CA HIS A 251 10.87 -14.60 18.75
C HIS A 251 10.79 -15.97 19.41
N ARG A 252 10.23 -16.93 18.69
CA ARG A 252 10.26 -18.35 19.05
C ARG A 252 11.33 -19.10 18.28
N THR A 253 12.42 -18.43 17.92
CA THR A 253 13.56 -18.99 17.18
C THR A 253 14.87 -18.53 17.81
N GLU A 254 15.94 -19.30 17.64
CA GLU A 254 17.21 -19.06 18.34
C GLU A 254 17.96 -17.86 17.76
N ASN A 255 17.92 -17.67 16.43
CA ASN A 255 18.64 -16.61 15.75
C ASN A 255 17.70 -15.83 14.79
N PRO A 256 16.86 -14.92 15.30
CA PRO A 256 15.88 -14.18 14.50
C PRO A 256 16.49 -13.31 13.39
N ALA A 257 17.79 -13.00 13.44
CA ALA A 257 18.50 -12.30 12.37
C ALA A 257 18.92 -13.22 11.21
N GLN A 258 18.80 -14.54 11.36
CA GLN A 258 19.24 -15.53 10.38
C GLN A 258 18.17 -16.56 10.01
N ASP A 259 17.20 -16.82 10.88
CA ASP A 259 16.29 -17.95 10.74
C ASP A 259 15.08 -17.67 9.83
N TYR A 260 14.62 -16.41 9.75
CA TYR A 260 13.56 -16.01 8.82
C TYR A 260 14.14 -15.90 7.40
N ILE A 261 14.01 -16.96 6.61
CA ILE A 261 14.66 -17.03 5.28
C ILE A 261 13.71 -16.70 4.12
N GLY A 262 12.40 -16.71 4.36
CA GLY A 262 11.41 -16.37 3.35
C GLY A 262 10.10 -15.89 3.95
N MET A 263 9.23 -15.45 3.04
CA MET A 263 7.86 -14.99 3.33
C MET A 263 6.88 -15.75 2.45
N ARG A 264 5.73 -16.13 3.01
CA ARG A 264 4.62 -16.74 2.30
C ARG A 264 3.32 -16.01 2.61
N VAL A 265 2.49 -15.79 1.59
CA VAL A 265 1.14 -15.23 1.72
C VAL A 265 0.12 -16.22 1.18
N GLN A 266 -0.91 -16.52 1.96
CA GLN A 266 -1.98 -17.44 1.57
C GLN A 266 -3.35 -16.96 2.08
N GLY A 267 -4.40 -17.65 1.63
CA GLY A 267 -5.78 -17.39 2.02
C GLY A 267 -6.43 -16.29 1.18
N GLU A 268 -7.50 -15.71 1.71
CA GLU A 268 -8.43 -14.87 0.96
C GLU A 268 -8.03 -13.39 1.10
N VAL A 269 -7.05 -12.99 0.30
CA VAL A 269 -6.51 -11.62 0.25
C VAL A 269 -6.08 -11.27 -1.17
N ASP A 270 -6.42 -10.07 -1.61
CA ASP A 270 -5.82 -9.46 -2.78
C ASP A 270 -4.56 -8.70 -2.37
N VAL A 271 -3.44 -8.97 -3.02
CA VAL A 271 -2.17 -8.30 -2.75
C VAL A 271 -1.86 -7.31 -3.87
N PHE A 272 -1.55 -6.09 -3.48
CA PHE A 272 -1.30 -4.96 -4.36
C PHE A 272 0.19 -4.64 -4.49
N GLY A 273 0.97 -4.91 -3.44
CA GLY A 273 2.40 -4.66 -3.41
C GLY A 273 3.05 -5.32 -2.21
N ILE A 274 4.29 -5.79 -2.39
CA ILE A 274 5.16 -6.27 -1.33
C ILE A 274 6.54 -5.66 -1.58
N GLU A 275 7.10 -5.04 -0.54
CA GLU A 275 8.42 -4.41 -0.55
C GLU A 275 9.22 -4.81 0.69
N PHE A 276 10.54 -4.78 0.54
CA PHE A 276 11.49 -5.08 1.61
C PHE A 276 12.42 -3.89 1.76
N SER A 277 12.61 -3.38 2.97
CA SER A 277 13.63 -2.36 3.21
C SER A 277 15.02 -2.95 3.02
N GLU A 278 15.97 -2.12 2.61
CA GLU A 278 17.39 -2.49 2.65
C GLU A 278 17.82 -2.80 4.10
N ALA A 279 18.85 -3.63 4.24
CA ALA A 279 19.50 -3.84 5.53
C ALA A 279 20.36 -2.60 5.84
N GLN A 280 20.23 -2.06 7.05
CA GLN A 280 21.13 -1.00 7.53
C GLN A 280 22.50 -1.56 7.89
#